data_AF-A0A835U7U8-F1
#
_entry.id   AF-A0A835U7U8-F1
#
_cell.length_a   1.000
_cell.length_b   1.000
_cell.length_c   1.000
_cell.angle_alpha   90.00
_cell.angle_beta   90.00
_cell.angle_gamma   90.00
#
_symmetry.space_group_name_H-M   'P 1'
#
loop_
_entity.id
_entity.type
_entity.pdbx_description
1 polymer ?
#
loop_
_entity_poly.entity_id
_entity_poly.type
_entity_poly.pdbx_seq_one_letter_code
_entity_poly.pdbx_strand_id
1 'polypeptide(L)'
;MWRSMNHFHDIQNRIVGQVRGLVLRNLSARSTSDPHRVATRELEDAVSSWHSTFNRLIKHQRDYIRSLYSWLKLTLLPVSADGYQKDHSSATAIELTAFCDEWKQALDRLPDTVASEAIKSFVHVVHVISTKQEEELRVKRRAEAYWKEHEKKAKALRTIERKYYQSYSMVGIGVPGGGHTGDGQAFDARDPLAEKKSEVAACRRKAEDEDTKLAKAVEVTKSMTLNNIQAGLPGIFQAITGFSGSFAEAMQGVCIRAGSLN
;
A
#
# COMPACT_ATOMS: atom_id res chain seq x y z
N MET A 1 8.95 28.65 10.26
CA MET A 1 8.64 27.21 10.14
C MET A 1 7.71 26.93 8.97
N TRP A 2 6.43 27.34 8.99
CA TRP A 2 5.45 26.95 7.96
C TRP A 2 5.76 27.43 6.53
N ARG A 3 6.41 28.59 6.35
CA ARG A 3 6.96 28.99 5.04
C ARG A 3 7.99 28.01 4.50
N SER A 4 8.92 27.57 5.35
CA SER A 4 9.94 26.57 4.97
C SER A 4 9.28 25.22 4.67
N MET A 5 8.29 24.81 5.47
CA MET A 5 7.53 23.58 5.24
C MET A 5 6.81 23.64 3.88
N ASN A 6 6.14 24.75 3.57
CA ASN A 6 5.48 24.97 2.28
C ASN A 6 6.46 24.89 1.11
N HIS A 7 7.65 25.49 1.24
CA HIS A 7 8.69 25.40 0.23
C HIS A 7 9.12 23.95 -0.06
N PHE A 8 9.34 23.15 0.99
CA PHE A 8 9.68 21.73 0.81
C PHE A 8 8.53 20.91 0.22
N HIS A 9 7.29 21.16 0.66
CA HIS A 9 6.12 20.50 0.09
C HIS A 9 5.89 20.86 -1.37
N ASP A 10 6.17 22.09 -1.79
CA ASP A 10 6.11 22.49 -3.21
C ASP A 10 7.13 21.72 -4.05
N ILE A 11 8.38 21.60 -3.56
CA ILE A 11 9.40 20.77 -4.22
C ILE A 11 8.94 19.32 -4.33
N GLN A 12 8.44 18.74 -3.24
CA GLN A 12 7.94 17.36 -3.23
C GLN A 12 6.75 17.17 -4.18
N ASN A 13 5.82 18.12 -4.23
CA ASN A 13 4.68 18.12 -5.12
C ASN A 13 5.10 18.15 -6.60
N ARG A 14 6.11 18.96 -6.94
CA ARG A 14 6.70 19.00 -8.28
C ARG A 14 7.37 17.68 -8.67
N ILE A 15 8.12 17.07 -7.74
CA ILE A 15 8.73 15.75 -7.95
C ILE A 15 7.65 14.69 -8.19
N VAL A 16 6.59 14.69 -7.37
CA VAL A 16 5.48 13.74 -7.48
C VAL A 16 4.68 13.92 -8.76
N GLY A 17 4.67 15.11 -9.35
CA GLY A 17 4.16 15.33 -10.70
C GLY A 17 4.78 14.40 -11.75
N GLN A 18 6.03 13.98 -11.57
CA GLN A 18 6.71 13.03 -12.46
C GLN A 18 6.18 11.59 -12.34
N VAL A 19 5.57 11.24 -11.20
CA VAL A 19 4.99 9.91 -10.94
C VAL A 19 3.84 9.62 -11.93
N ARG A 20 3.09 10.64 -12.34
CA ARG A 20 2.02 10.53 -13.36
C ARG A 20 2.53 10.03 -14.71
N GLY A 21 3.81 10.24 -15.03
CA GLY A 21 4.44 9.80 -16.26
C GLY A 21 5.06 8.41 -16.20
N LEU A 22 4.98 7.70 -15.06
CA LEU A 22 5.48 6.34 -14.94
C LEU A 22 4.68 5.41 -15.85
N VAL A 23 5.33 4.90 -16.89
CA VAL A 23 4.77 3.85 -17.74
C VAL A 23 5.31 2.52 -17.27
N LEU A 24 4.43 1.51 -17.17
CA LEU A 24 4.78 0.15 -16.78
C LEU A 24 5.54 -0.55 -17.92
N ARG A 25 6.78 -0.13 -18.20
CA ARG A 25 7.57 -0.67 -19.31
C ARG A 25 8.27 -1.97 -18.87
N ASN A 26 7.90 -3.09 -19.48
CA ASN A 26 8.61 -4.38 -19.39
C ASN A 26 8.84 -4.91 -17.96
N LEU A 27 7.82 -4.90 -17.10
CA LEU A 27 7.83 -5.84 -15.97
C LEU A 27 7.49 -7.22 -16.52
N SER A 28 8.53 -7.98 -16.87
CA SER A 28 8.46 -9.44 -17.02
C SER A 28 7.52 -10.07 -15.97
N ALA A 29 6.97 -11.25 -16.25
CA ALA A 29 6.02 -12.03 -15.43
C ALA A 29 6.42 -12.33 -13.97
N ARG A 30 7.40 -11.61 -13.41
CA ARG A 30 7.86 -11.68 -12.03
C ARG A 30 6.74 -11.27 -11.08
N SER A 31 6.36 -12.22 -10.23
CA SER A 31 5.41 -12.03 -9.13
C SER A 31 5.93 -11.06 -8.08
N THR A 32 5.02 -10.56 -7.26
CA THR A 32 5.28 -9.86 -6.01
C THR A 32 6.27 -10.66 -5.17
N SER A 33 7.36 -10.00 -4.79
CA SER A 33 8.44 -10.54 -3.98
C SER A 33 8.33 -10.04 -2.54
N ASP A 34 9.03 -10.70 -1.60
CA ASP A 34 9.04 -10.24 -0.20
C ASP A 34 9.54 -8.80 -0.04
N PRO A 35 10.58 -8.32 -0.76
CA PRO A 35 10.94 -6.91 -0.75
C PRO A 35 9.81 -5.96 -1.15
N HIS A 36 8.96 -6.31 -2.14
CA HIS A 36 7.81 -5.47 -2.51
C HIS A 36 6.78 -5.38 -1.37
N ARG A 37 6.54 -6.50 -0.67
CA ARG A 37 5.60 -6.56 0.46
C ARG A 37 6.12 -5.78 1.66
N VAL A 38 7.41 -5.91 1.97
CA VAL A 38 8.07 -5.13 3.02
C VAL A 38 7.96 -3.64 2.71
N ALA A 39 8.32 -3.21 1.48
CA ALA A 39 8.22 -1.81 1.08
C ALA A 39 6.78 -1.27 1.15
N THR A 40 5.79 -2.08 0.78
CA THR A 40 4.37 -1.69 0.86
C THR A 40 3.91 -1.52 2.29
N ARG A 41 4.30 -2.44 3.18
CA ARG A 41 4.00 -2.35 4.61
C ARG A 41 4.69 -1.15 5.27
N GLU A 42 5.98 -0.95 5.00
CA GLU A 42 6.73 0.21 5.52
C GLU A 42 6.11 1.52 5.05
N LEU A 43 5.64 1.59 3.80
CA LEU A 43 4.90 2.74 3.28
C LEU A 43 3.58 2.95 4.04
N GLU A 44 2.80 1.90 4.28
CA GLU A 44 1.54 1.97 5.04
C GLU A 44 1.78 2.49 6.46
N ASP A 45 2.78 1.95 7.15
CA ASP A 45 3.17 2.35 8.50
C ASP A 45 3.66 3.81 8.54
N ALA A 46 4.48 4.22 7.57
CA ALA A 46 5.00 5.58 7.47
C ALA A 46 3.89 6.61 7.22
N VAL A 47 2.97 6.34 6.28
CA VAL A 47 1.85 7.25 5.97
C VAL A 47 0.85 7.31 7.12
N SER A 48 0.59 6.17 7.79
CA SER A 48 -0.28 6.13 8.98
C SER A 48 0.29 6.95 10.14
N SER A 49 1.60 6.79 10.39
CA SER A 49 2.33 7.58 11.38
C SER A 49 2.32 9.07 11.03
N TRP A 50 2.49 9.40 9.75
CA TRP A 50 2.42 10.77 9.26
C TRP A 50 1.03 11.39 9.48
N HIS A 51 -0.06 10.69 9.13
CA HIS A 51 -1.43 11.14 9.39
C HIS A 51 -1.68 11.42 10.88
N SER A 52 -1.30 10.48 11.74
CA SER A 52 -1.45 10.64 13.20
C SER A 52 -0.65 11.82 13.74
N THR A 53 0.60 11.96 13.30
CA THR A 53 1.49 13.04 13.73
C THR A 53 1.05 14.40 13.21
N PHE A 54 0.54 14.47 11.98
CA PHE A 54 -0.04 15.68 11.41
C PHE A 54 -1.22 16.16 12.25
N ASN A 55 -2.21 15.30 12.50
CA ASN A 55 -3.37 15.65 13.32
C ASN A 55 -3.00 16.07 14.73
N ARG A 56 -2.05 15.36 15.35
CA ARG A 56 -1.55 15.69 16.68
C ARG A 56 -0.84 17.06 16.71
N LEU A 57 -0.03 17.37 15.70
CA LEU A 57 0.64 18.66 15.57
C LEU A 57 -0.37 19.81 15.50
N ILE A 58 -1.38 19.70 14.63
CA ILE A 58 -2.39 20.76 14.48
C ILE A 58 -3.21 20.94 15.75
N LYS A 59 -3.62 19.82 16.37
CA LYS A 59 -4.31 19.84 17.66
C LYS A 59 -3.49 20.58 18.71
N HIS A 60 -2.22 20.21 18.89
CA HIS A 60 -1.38 20.84 19.92
C HIS A 60 -1.12 22.32 19.66
N GLN A 61 -0.98 22.75 18.40
CA GLN A 61 -0.86 24.18 18.09
C GLN A 61 -2.12 24.96 18.46
N ARG A 62 -3.31 24.41 18.18
CA ARG A 62 -4.60 25.00 18.59
C ARG A 62 -4.76 25.03 20.10
N ASP A 63 -4.47 23.92 20.78
CA ASP A 63 -4.61 23.83 22.23
C ASP A 63 -3.64 24.77 22.95
N TYR A 64 -2.41 24.90 22.44
CA TYR A 64 -1.42 25.84 22.96
C TYR A 64 -1.93 27.28 22.92
N ILE A 65 -2.36 27.78 21.76
CA ILE A 65 -2.80 29.17 21.66
C ILE A 65 -4.07 29.44 22.45
N ARG A 66 -5.00 28.48 22.53
CA ARG A 66 -6.21 28.59 23.37
C ARG A 66 -5.86 28.68 24.85
N SER A 67 -4.91 27.88 25.31
CA SER A 67 -4.42 27.89 26.68
C SER A 67 -3.72 29.21 27.00
N LEU A 68 -2.85 29.68 26.10
CA LEU A 68 -2.15 30.95 26.24
C LEU A 68 -3.13 32.12 26.28
N TYR A 69 -4.07 32.18 25.34
CA TYR A 69 -5.12 33.20 25.29
C TYR A 69 -5.96 33.23 26.58
N SER A 70 -6.39 32.06 27.06
CA SER A 70 -7.18 31.96 28.29
C SER A 70 -6.38 32.40 29.51
N TRP A 71 -5.10 32.03 29.59
CA TRP A 71 -4.20 32.47 30.64
C TRP A 71 -4.03 33.99 30.64
N LEU A 72 -3.77 34.61 29.48
CA LEU A 72 -3.64 36.07 29.35
C LEU A 72 -4.91 36.81 29.79
N LYS A 73 -6.10 36.30 29.43
CA LYS A 73 -7.37 36.88 29.87
C LYS A 73 -7.55 36.83 31.39
N LEU A 74 -7.03 35.80 32.06
CA LEU A 74 -7.16 35.66 33.51
C LEU A 74 -6.10 36.46 34.26
N THR A 75 -4.92 36.67 33.67
CA THR A 75 -3.78 37.31 34.35
C THR A 75 -3.64 38.79 34.05
N LEU A 76 -3.98 39.24 32.84
CA LEU A 76 -3.74 40.60 32.37
C LEU A 76 -5.01 41.45 32.24
N LEU A 77 -6.18 40.83 32.20
CA LEU A 77 -7.46 41.53 32.23
C LEU A 77 -8.08 41.37 33.63
N PRO A 78 -8.30 42.46 34.37
CA PRO A 78 -8.91 42.36 35.70
C PRO A 78 -10.33 41.79 35.59
N VAL A 79 -10.60 40.73 36.35
CA VAL A 79 -11.94 40.17 36.55
C VAL A 79 -12.65 41.06 37.57
N SER A 80 -13.50 41.98 37.11
CA SER A 80 -14.33 42.78 38.02
C SER A 80 -15.59 41.99 38.40
N ALA A 81 -15.81 41.78 39.70
CA ALA A 81 -17.05 41.21 40.24
C ALA A 81 -18.25 42.19 40.17
N ASP A 82 -17.96 43.50 40.11
CA ASP A 82 -18.96 44.56 40.00
C ASP A 82 -18.78 45.30 38.66
N GLY A 83 -19.85 45.37 37.87
CA GLY A 83 -19.88 45.75 36.44
C GLY A 83 -19.47 47.17 36.03
N TYR A 84 -18.49 47.79 36.68
CA TYR A 84 -17.91 49.08 36.30
C TYR A 84 -16.49 48.86 35.77
N GLN A 85 -16.38 48.51 34.49
CA GLN A 85 -15.12 48.21 33.81
C GLN A 85 -14.75 49.32 32.82
N LYS A 86 -13.56 49.93 32.98
CA LYS A 86 -12.73 50.29 31.82
C LYS A 86 -11.24 50.65 32.06
N ASP A 87 -10.79 51.05 33.25
CA ASP A 87 -9.60 51.92 33.30
C ASP A 87 -8.30 51.35 33.93
N HIS A 88 -8.12 50.04 34.08
CA HIS A 88 -6.91 49.50 34.76
C HIS A 88 -6.05 48.50 33.96
N SER A 89 -6.46 48.10 32.76
CA SER A 89 -5.60 47.26 31.89
C SER A 89 -4.59 48.14 31.16
N SER A 90 -3.31 47.78 31.20
CA SER A 90 -2.29 48.46 30.38
C SER A 90 -2.59 48.27 28.89
N ALA A 91 -2.23 49.25 28.05
CA ALA A 91 -2.36 49.14 26.60
C ALA A 91 -1.72 47.85 26.05
N THR A 92 -0.55 47.50 26.59
CA THR A 92 0.17 46.26 26.27
C THR A 92 -0.64 44.99 26.58
N ALA A 93 -1.40 44.95 27.68
CA ALA A 93 -2.24 43.81 28.01
C ALA A 93 -3.39 43.62 27.00
N ILE A 94 -3.98 44.72 26.54
CA ILE A 94 -5.04 44.73 25.54
C ILE A 94 -4.49 44.26 24.19
N GLU A 95 -3.35 44.80 23.75
CA GLU A 95 -2.69 44.44 22.50
C GLU A 95 -2.26 42.97 22.46
N LEU A 96 -1.63 42.46 23.53
CA LEU A 96 -1.22 41.05 23.63
C LEU A 96 -2.42 40.10 23.61
N THR A 97 -3.51 40.48 24.27
CA THR A 97 -4.74 39.67 24.29
C THR A 97 -5.41 39.67 22.92
N ALA A 98 -5.49 40.82 22.25
CA ALA A 98 -6.02 40.93 20.89
C ALA A 98 -5.17 40.13 19.89
N PHE A 99 -3.84 40.20 20.00
CA PHE A 99 -2.92 39.39 19.19
C PHE A 99 -3.17 37.89 19.35
N CYS A 100 -3.28 37.41 20.59
CA CYS A 100 -3.52 35.99 20.84
C CYS A 100 -4.92 35.55 20.41
N ASP A 101 -5.93 36.42 20.48
CA ASP A 101 -7.25 36.12 19.94
C ASP A 101 -7.22 35.97 18.42
N GLU A 102 -6.58 36.91 17.72
CA GLU A 102 -6.38 36.86 16.27
C GLU A 102 -5.60 35.61 15.84
N TRP A 103 -4.54 35.25 16.58
CA TRP A 103 -3.80 34.03 16.33
C TRP A 103 -4.68 32.79 16.51
N LYS A 104 -5.43 32.70 17.62
CA LYS A 104 -6.37 31.61 17.86
C LYS A 104 -7.39 31.48 16.73
N GLN A 105 -8.04 32.58 16.35
CA GLN A 105 -9.02 32.61 15.27
C GLN A 105 -8.41 32.19 13.93
N ALA A 106 -7.17 32.62 13.64
CA ALA A 106 -6.45 32.23 12.44
C ALA A 106 -6.22 30.70 12.38
N LEU A 107 -5.84 30.07 13.49
CA LEU A 107 -5.65 28.61 13.55
C LEU A 107 -6.97 27.83 13.46
N ASP A 108 -8.07 28.38 13.99
CA ASP A 108 -9.39 27.76 13.91
C ASP A 108 -9.94 27.73 12.47
N ARG A 109 -9.53 28.68 11.63
CA ARG A 109 -9.97 28.78 10.21
C ARG A 109 -9.12 27.98 9.23
N LEU A 110 -8.06 27.30 9.69
CA LEU A 110 -7.18 26.54 8.80
C LEU A 110 -7.89 25.33 8.17
N PRO A 111 -7.60 25.00 6.90
CA PRO A 111 -8.21 23.86 6.19
C PRO A 111 -7.45 22.54 6.47
N ASP A 112 -7.21 22.20 7.74
CA ASP A 112 -6.47 20.98 8.12
C ASP A 112 -7.21 19.67 7.76
N THR A 113 -8.53 19.71 7.74
CA THR A 113 -9.38 18.55 7.41
C THR A 113 -9.11 18.01 6.01
N VAL A 114 -8.94 18.90 5.01
CA VAL A 114 -8.66 18.50 3.62
C VAL A 114 -7.31 17.79 3.52
N ALA A 115 -6.27 18.32 4.17
CA ALA A 115 -4.96 17.69 4.19
C ALA A 115 -4.97 16.37 4.97
N SER A 116 -5.64 16.32 6.13
CA SER A 116 -5.77 15.09 6.92
C SER A 116 -6.47 13.98 6.13
N GLU A 117 -7.61 14.27 5.51
CA GLU A 117 -8.37 13.28 4.74
C GLU A 117 -7.62 12.84 3.48
N ALA A 118 -6.83 13.71 2.85
CA ALA A 118 -5.97 13.31 1.74
C ALA A 118 -4.91 12.28 2.17
N ILE A 119 -4.21 12.51 3.30
CA ILE A 119 -3.24 11.55 3.83
C ILE A 119 -3.94 10.24 4.22
N LYS A 120 -5.08 10.32 4.92
CA LYS A 120 -5.87 9.16 5.36
C LYS A 120 -6.39 8.33 4.19
N SER A 121 -6.89 8.99 3.13
CA SER A 121 -7.32 8.33 1.90
C SER A 121 -6.16 7.54 1.29
N PHE A 122 -4.95 8.10 1.29
CA PHE A 122 -3.79 7.37 0.79
C PHE A 122 -3.37 6.18 1.67
N VAL A 123 -3.52 6.25 3.00
CA VAL A 123 -3.37 5.06 3.86
C VAL A 123 -4.28 3.93 3.36
N HIS A 124 -5.55 4.23 3.06
CA HIS A 124 -6.49 3.24 2.53
C HIS A 124 -6.05 2.71 1.16
N VAL A 125 -5.54 3.58 0.27
CA VAL A 125 -5.00 3.18 -1.03
C VAL A 125 -3.84 2.18 -0.89
N VAL A 126 -2.89 2.45 0.02
CA VAL A 126 -1.76 1.54 0.28
C VAL A 126 -2.23 0.23 0.90
N HIS A 127 -3.20 0.29 1.82
CA HIS A 127 -3.81 -0.90 2.41
C HIS A 127 -4.41 -1.84 1.35
N VAL A 128 -5.14 -1.27 0.38
CA VAL A 128 -5.72 -2.05 -0.72
C VAL A 128 -4.62 -2.73 -1.57
N ILE A 129 -3.50 -2.05 -1.80
CA ILE A 129 -2.33 -2.65 -2.49
C ILE A 129 -1.80 -3.84 -1.67
N SER A 130 -1.64 -3.67 -0.36
CA SER A 130 -1.19 -4.72 0.57
C SER A 130 -2.08 -5.96 0.50
N THR A 131 -3.42 -5.78 0.51
CA THR A 131 -4.39 -6.87 0.35
C THR A 131 -4.22 -7.60 -0.99
N LYS A 132 -4.02 -6.87 -2.10
CA LYS A 132 -3.80 -7.50 -3.41
C LYS A 132 -2.50 -8.29 -3.50
N GLN A 133 -1.43 -7.80 -2.90
CA GLN A 133 -0.18 -8.54 -2.79
C GLN A 133 -0.35 -9.84 -1.98
N GLU A 134 -1.17 -9.84 -0.93
CA GLU A 134 -1.48 -11.04 -0.16
C GLU A 134 -2.34 -12.04 -0.96
N GLU A 135 -3.36 -11.57 -1.69
CA GLU A 135 -4.16 -12.40 -2.59
C GLU A 135 -3.28 -13.07 -3.65
N GLU A 136 -2.39 -12.31 -4.31
CA GLU A 136 -1.46 -12.82 -5.30
C GLU A 136 -0.54 -13.90 -4.70
N LEU A 137 0.01 -13.66 -3.51
CA LEU A 137 0.86 -14.63 -2.81
C LEU A 137 0.12 -15.93 -2.48
N ARG A 138 -1.18 -15.83 -2.12
CA ARG A 138 -2.02 -17.00 -1.88
C ARG A 138 -2.22 -17.82 -3.16
N VAL A 139 -2.47 -17.15 -4.30
CA VAL A 139 -2.58 -17.82 -5.62
C VAL A 139 -1.24 -18.45 -6.01
N LYS A 140 -0.12 -17.77 -5.77
CA LYS A 140 1.22 -18.29 -6.03
C LYS A 140 1.51 -19.58 -5.28
N ARG A 141 1.27 -19.61 -3.96
CA ARG A 141 1.45 -20.81 -3.13
C ARG A 141 0.60 -21.98 -3.63
N ARG A 142 -0.62 -21.69 -4.10
CA ARG A 142 -1.50 -22.71 -4.69
C ARG A 142 -0.93 -23.26 -6.00
N ALA A 143 -0.49 -22.40 -6.92
CA ALA A 143 0.14 -22.81 -8.17
C ALA A 143 1.39 -23.67 -7.91
N GLU A 144 2.27 -23.25 -7.00
CA GLU A 144 3.46 -24.00 -6.59
C GLU A 144 3.11 -25.39 -6.01
N ALA A 145 2.03 -25.50 -5.23
CA ALA A 145 1.57 -26.78 -4.69
C ALA A 145 1.12 -27.76 -5.79
N TYR A 146 0.34 -27.30 -6.77
CA TYR A 146 -0.09 -28.13 -7.91
C TYR A 146 1.09 -28.54 -8.79
N TRP A 147 2.05 -27.64 -9.04
CA TRP A 147 3.27 -27.97 -9.77
C TRP A 147 4.13 -29.01 -9.05
N LYS A 148 4.25 -28.90 -7.72
CA LYS A 148 4.95 -29.90 -6.90
C LYS A 148 4.26 -31.27 -6.94
N GLU A 149 2.93 -31.30 -6.91
CA GLU A 149 2.16 -32.55 -7.06
C GLU A 149 2.36 -33.16 -8.45
N HIS A 150 2.28 -32.35 -9.51
CA HIS A 150 2.53 -32.77 -10.88
C HIS A 150 3.93 -33.38 -11.04
N GLU A 151 4.98 -32.72 -10.54
CA GLU A 151 6.35 -33.24 -10.64
C GLU A 151 6.51 -34.56 -9.89
N LYS A 152 5.88 -34.71 -8.72
CA LYS A 152 5.88 -35.98 -7.97
C LYS A 152 5.22 -37.10 -8.78
N LYS A 153 4.05 -36.85 -9.39
CA LYS A 153 3.33 -37.82 -10.21
C LYS A 153 4.08 -38.16 -11.50
N ALA A 154 4.66 -37.15 -12.17
CA ALA A 154 5.48 -37.33 -13.35
C ALA A 154 6.74 -38.17 -13.05
N LYS A 155 7.44 -37.91 -11.93
CA LYS A 155 8.59 -38.71 -11.50
C LYS A 155 8.20 -40.15 -11.16
N ALA A 156 7.05 -40.36 -10.52
CA ALA A 156 6.54 -41.70 -10.23
C ALA A 156 6.23 -42.47 -11.52
N LEU A 157 5.56 -41.83 -12.50
CA LEU A 157 5.28 -42.41 -13.81
C LEU A 157 6.57 -42.81 -14.54
N ARG A 158 7.56 -41.90 -14.65
CA ARG A 158 8.87 -42.20 -15.27
C ARG A 158 9.57 -43.40 -14.61
N THR A 159 9.38 -43.58 -13.31
CA THR A 159 9.95 -44.71 -12.56
C THR A 159 9.25 -46.03 -12.89
N ILE A 160 7.91 -46.00 -12.99
CA ILE A 160 7.11 -47.17 -13.37
C ILE A 160 7.39 -47.55 -14.82
N GLU A 161 7.40 -46.58 -15.75
CA GLU A 161 7.74 -46.79 -17.16
C GLU A 161 9.10 -47.47 -17.29
N ARG A 162 10.13 -46.97 -16.60
CA ARG A 162 11.46 -47.59 -16.61
C ARG A 162 11.42 -49.04 -16.15
N LYS A 163 10.80 -49.32 -15.00
CA LYS A 163 10.68 -50.70 -14.49
C LYS A 163 9.92 -51.60 -15.47
N TYR A 164 8.80 -51.13 -15.99
CA TYR A 164 7.95 -51.88 -16.90
C TYR A 164 8.69 -52.27 -18.18
N TYR A 165 9.30 -51.29 -18.87
CA TYR A 165 10.02 -51.55 -20.12
C TYR A 165 11.33 -52.32 -19.90
N GLN A 166 12.01 -52.13 -18.77
CA GLN A 166 13.23 -52.87 -18.43
C GLN A 166 12.93 -54.34 -18.07
N SER A 167 11.80 -54.62 -17.42
CA SER A 167 11.32 -55.99 -17.18
C SER A 167 10.84 -56.67 -18.46
N TYR A 168 10.16 -55.95 -19.38
CA TYR A 168 9.72 -56.51 -20.66
C TYR A 168 10.90 -56.79 -21.63
N SER A 169 11.91 -55.92 -21.62
CA SER A 169 13.15 -56.12 -22.39
C SER A 169 13.97 -57.34 -21.93
N MET A 170 13.79 -57.80 -20.68
CA MET A 170 14.46 -58.98 -20.13
C MET A 170 13.73 -60.31 -20.45
N VAL A 171 12.48 -60.25 -20.93
CA VAL A 171 11.69 -61.42 -21.34
C VAL A 171 11.78 -61.66 -22.86
N GLY A 172 12.43 -60.75 -23.59
CA GLY A 172 12.50 -60.72 -25.06
C GLY A 172 13.78 -61.27 -25.71
N ILE A 173 14.58 -62.10 -25.04
CA ILE A 173 15.59 -62.92 -25.72
C ILE A 173 15.05 -64.35 -25.79
N GLY A 174 14.41 -64.66 -26.91
CA GLY A 174 13.92 -65.99 -27.24
C GLY A 174 15.06 -67.00 -27.25
N VAL A 175 14.91 -68.04 -26.44
CA VAL A 175 15.59 -69.32 -26.65
C VAL A 175 14.92 -69.96 -27.88
N PRO A 176 15.67 -70.32 -28.95
CA PRO A 176 15.08 -71.00 -30.08
C PRO A 176 14.95 -72.49 -29.74
N GLY A 177 13.74 -72.93 -29.41
CA GLY A 177 13.43 -74.36 -29.36
C GLY A 177 12.30 -74.72 -28.42
N GLY A 178 11.14 -75.06 -28.98
CA GLY A 178 10.05 -75.69 -28.25
C GLY A 178 8.68 -75.21 -28.72
N GLY A 179 8.14 -75.85 -29.76
CA GLY A 179 6.81 -75.56 -30.26
C GLY A 179 5.70 -76.08 -29.33
N HIS A 180 4.57 -75.39 -29.33
CA HIS A 180 3.19 -75.89 -29.45
C HIS A 180 2.21 -74.76 -29.09
N THR A 181 1.46 -74.31 -30.09
CA THR A 181 0.00 -74.45 -30.26
C THR A 181 -0.84 -73.47 -29.45
N GLY A 182 -1.54 -72.61 -30.19
CA GLY A 182 -2.93 -72.24 -29.94
C GLY A 182 -3.26 -71.72 -28.55
N ASP A 183 -3.21 -70.41 -28.39
CA ASP A 183 -4.46 -69.67 -28.17
C ASP A 183 -4.19 -68.19 -28.42
N GLY A 184 -5.03 -67.60 -29.27
CA GLY A 184 -5.04 -66.17 -29.56
C GLY A 184 -5.50 -65.41 -28.33
N GLN A 185 -4.60 -65.19 -27.38
CA GLN A 185 -4.73 -64.07 -26.45
C GLN A 185 -4.50 -62.82 -27.29
N ALA A 186 -5.60 -62.23 -27.75
CA ALA A 186 -5.62 -60.84 -28.18
C ALA A 186 -4.97 -60.04 -27.06
N PHE A 187 -3.68 -59.71 -27.23
CA PHE A 187 -2.99 -58.78 -26.35
C PHE A 187 -3.87 -57.54 -26.31
N ASP A 188 -4.44 -57.25 -25.15
CA ASP A 188 -5.15 -56.01 -24.89
C ASP A 188 -4.18 -54.90 -25.34
N ALA A 189 -4.44 -54.31 -26.53
CA ALA A 189 -3.57 -53.33 -27.16
C ALA A 189 -3.55 -52.00 -26.39
N ARG A 190 -4.16 -51.99 -25.21
CA ARG A 190 -4.26 -50.88 -24.29
C ARG A 190 -2.94 -50.75 -23.53
N ASP A 191 -2.30 -49.60 -23.68
CA ASP A 191 -1.12 -49.23 -22.89
C ASP A 191 -1.43 -49.44 -21.39
N PRO A 192 -0.74 -50.35 -20.69
CA PRO A 192 -0.99 -50.64 -19.27
C PRO A 192 -0.78 -49.43 -18.35
N LEU A 193 -0.09 -48.40 -18.86
CA LEU A 193 0.18 -47.16 -18.16
C LEU A 193 -0.74 -46.01 -18.63
N ALA A 194 -1.71 -46.28 -19.51
CA ALA A 194 -2.62 -45.26 -20.06
C ALA A 194 -3.38 -44.49 -18.97
N GLU A 195 -3.88 -45.19 -17.95
CA GLU A 195 -4.59 -44.56 -16.83
C GLU A 195 -3.67 -43.63 -16.04
N LYS A 196 -2.45 -44.08 -15.72
CA LYS A 196 -1.45 -43.26 -15.00
C LYS A 196 -0.95 -42.08 -15.82
N LYS A 197 -0.77 -42.25 -17.14
CA LYS A 197 -0.48 -41.15 -18.07
C LYS A 197 -1.62 -40.13 -18.10
N SER A 198 -2.88 -40.60 -18.12
CA SER A 198 -4.06 -39.74 -18.05
C SER A 198 -4.15 -38.96 -16.74
N GLU A 199 -3.92 -39.61 -15.59
CA GLU A 199 -3.86 -38.97 -14.27
C GLU A 199 -2.78 -37.87 -14.21
N VAL A 200 -1.58 -38.13 -14.73
CA VAL A 200 -0.48 -37.14 -14.80
C VAL A 200 -0.87 -35.98 -15.71
N ALA A 201 -1.47 -36.26 -16.89
CA ALA A 201 -1.92 -35.23 -17.81
C ALA A 201 -3.03 -34.35 -17.21
N ALA A 202 -3.99 -34.94 -16.49
CA ALA A 202 -5.02 -34.20 -15.77
C ALA A 202 -4.43 -33.34 -14.64
N CYS A 203 -3.42 -33.85 -13.92
CA CYS A 203 -2.69 -33.08 -12.91
C CYS A 203 -1.91 -31.91 -13.54
N ARG A 204 -1.29 -32.12 -14.70
CA ARG A 204 -0.60 -31.07 -15.46
C ARG A 204 -1.55 -29.94 -15.86
N ARG A 205 -2.71 -30.28 -16.43
CA ARG A 205 -3.73 -29.29 -16.80
C ARG A 205 -4.15 -28.42 -15.62
N LYS A 206 -4.37 -29.03 -14.44
CA LYS A 206 -4.67 -28.28 -13.21
C LYS A 206 -3.53 -27.33 -12.80
N ALA A 207 -2.27 -27.75 -12.95
CA ALA A 207 -1.12 -26.89 -12.65
C ALA A 207 -1.01 -25.71 -13.64
N GLU A 208 -1.21 -25.97 -14.93
CA GLU A 208 -1.28 -24.94 -15.98
C GLU A 208 -2.43 -23.96 -15.72
N ASP A 209 -3.61 -24.44 -15.33
CA ASP A 209 -4.76 -23.60 -14.98
C ASP A 209 -4.45 -22.66 -13.80
N GLU A 210 -3.78 -23.14 -12.76
CA GLU A 210 -3.38 -22.28 -11.63
C GLU A 210 -2.27 -21.29 -12.00
N ASP A 211 -1.38 -21.63 -12.94
CA ASP A 211 -0.36 -20.71 -13.45
C ASP A 211 -0.98 -19.56 -14.25
N THR A 212 -2.02 -19.84 -15.06
CA THR A 212 -2.79 -18.77 -15.73
C THR A 212 -3.50 -17.85 -14.74
N LYS A 213 -3.99 -18.38 -13.61
CA LYS A 213 -4.59 -17.58 -12.53
C LYS A 213 -3.53 -16.73 -11.83
N LEU A 214 -2.34 -17.27 -11.60
CA LEU A 214 -1.21 -16.52 -11.06
C LEU A 214 -0.82 -15.37 -11.98
N ALA A 215 -0.66 -15.61 -13.28
CA ALA A 215 -0.32 -14.58 -14.26
C ALA A 215 -1.34 -13.43 -14.24
N LYS A 216 -2.65 -13.75 -14.17
CA LYS A 216 -3.71 -12.75 -14.04
C LYS A 216 -3.64 -11.97 -12.73
N ALA A 217 -3.40 -12.65 -11.60
CA ALA A 217 -3.27 -12.00 -10.30
C ALA A 217 -2.08 -11.03 -10.26
N VAL A 218 -0.93 -11.43 -10.81
CA VAL A 218 0.26 -10.59 -10.93
C VAL A 218 -0.03 -9.31 -11.73
N GLU A 219 -0.72 -9.44 -12.86
CA GLU A 219 -1.08 -8.29 -13.71
C GLU A 219 -2.00 -7.32 -12.97
N VAL A 220 -3.05 -7.84 -12.32
CA VAL A 220 -3.98 -7.04 -11.52
C VAL A 220 -3.27 -6.30 -10.40
N THR A 221 -2.43 -6.98 -9.62
CA THR A 221 -1.68 -6.36 -8.51
C THR A 221 -0.78 -5.24 -9.00
N LYS A 222 -0.04 -5.45 -10.10
CA LYS A 222 0.87 -4.44 -10.66
C LYS A 222 0.14 -3.22 -11.20
N SER A 223 -0.88 -3.45 -12.03
CA SER A 223 -1.69 -2.37 -12.60
C SER A 223 -2.37 -1.56 -11.51
N MET A 224 -2.96 -2.24 -10.53
CA MET A 224 -3.59 -1.57 -9.39
C MET A 224 -2.59 -0.78 -8.55
N THR A 225 -1.41 -1.35 -8.26
CA THR A 225 -0.34 -0.65 -7.54
C THR A 225 0.08 0.62 -8.28
N LEU A 226 0.36 0.54 -9.58
CA LEU A 226 0.76 1.71 -10.36
C LEU A 226 -0.34 2.77 -10.37
N ASN A 227 -1.56 2.41 -10.75
CA ASN A 227 -2.68 3.34 -10.87
C ASN A 227 -2.97 4.04 -9.54
N ASN A 228 -2.96 3.30 -8.44
CA ASN A 228 -3.18 3.82 -7.11
C ASN A 228 -2.09 4.81 -6.67
N ILE A 229 -0.83 4.49 -6.96
CA ILE A 229 0.30 5.39 -6.65
C ILE A 229 0.24 6.66 -7.52
N GLN A 230 -0.07 6.53 -8.81
CA GLN A 230 -0.18 7.66 -9.74
C GLN A 230 -1.36 8.58 -9.45
N ALA A 231 -2.49 8.02 -8.99
CA ALA A 231 -3.67 8.80 -8.62
C ALA A 231 -3.54 9.38 -7.20
N GLY A 232 -3.06 8.59 -6.25
CA GLY A 232 -3.07 8.90 -4.82
C GLY A 232 -1.98 9.89 -4.39
N LEU A 233 -0.72 9.65 -4.77
CA LEU A 233 0.40 10.48 -4.28
C LEU A 233 0.24 11.97 -4.64
N PRO A 234 -0.07 12.36 -5.89
CA PRO A 234 -0.19 13.77 -6.24
C PRO A 234 -1.25 14.51 -5.42
N GLY A 235 -2.36 13.84 -5.12
CA GLY A 235 -3.45 14.45 -4.34
C GLY A 235 -3.01 14.83 -2.93
N ILE A 236 -2.20 14.00 -2.27
CA ILE A 236 -1.68 14.29 -0.94
C ILE A 236 -0.74 15.49 -0.98
N PHE A 237 0.24 15.47 -1.89
CA PHE A 237 1.26 16.52 -1.94
C PHE A 237 0.65 17.87 -2.34
N GLN A 238 -0.37 17.87 -3.20
CA GLN A 238 -1.16 19.06 -3.48
C GLN A 238 -1.88 19.58 -2.23
N ALA A 239 -2.54 18.70 -1.46
CA ALA A 239 -3.28 19.08 -0.27
C ALA A 239 -2.38 19.65 0.84
N ILE A 240 -1.24 19.01 1.14
CA ILE A 240 -0.31 19.48 2.18
C ILE A 240 0.44 20.75 1.77
N THR A 241 0.71 20.93 0.47
CA THR A 241 1.30 22.16 -0.06
C THR A 241 0.32 23.31 0.13
N GLY A 242 -0.95 23.14 -0.30
CA GLY A 242 -1.99 24.14 -0.10
C GLY A 242 -2.26 24.46 1.37
N PHE A 243 -2.26 23.44 2.23
CA PHE A 243 -2.43 23.61 3.67
C PHE A 243 -1.28 24.41 4.31
N SER A 244 -0.03 24.04 4.03
CA SER A 244 1.14 24.73 4.58
C SER A 244 1.27 26.17 4.10
N GLY A 245 0.83 26.46 2.85
CA GLY A 245 0.70 27.81 2.31
C GLY A 245 -0.34 28.63 3.06
N SER A 246 -1.56 28.10 3.18
CA SER A 246 -2.64 28.71 3.97
C SER A 246 -2.22 28.99 5.41
N PHE A 247 -1.46 28.06 6.03
CA PHE A 247 -0.92 28.26 7.38
C PHE A 247 0.05 29.44 7.42
N ALA A 248 1.02 29.47 6.51
CA ALA A 248 2.01 30.53 6.46
C ALA A 248 1.37 31.92 6.25
N GLU A 249 0.37 32.01 5.37
CA GLU A 249 -0.40 33.22 5.10
C GLU A 249 -1.22 33.67 6.32
N ALA A 250 -1.91 32.73 6.97
CA ALA A 250 -2.69 33.01 8.18
C ALA A 250 -1.79 33.61 9.29
N MET A 251 -0.63 33.01 9.53
CA MET A 251 0.34 33.52 10.52
C MET A 251 0.92 34.88 10.14
N GLN A 252 1.21 35.10 8.85
CA GLN A 252 1.68 36.40 8.37
C GLN A 252 0.60 37.48 8.56
N GLY A 253 -0.66 37.17 8.28
CA GLY A 253 -1.78 38.08 8.50
C GLY A 253 -1.92 38.50 9.96
N VAL A 254 -1.75 37.55 10.89
CA VAL A 254 -1.75 37.84 12.34
C VAL A 254 -0.60 38.81 12.70
N CYS A 255 0.62 38.57 12.21
CA CYS A 255 1.76 39.46 12.47
C CYS A 255 1.59 40.86 11.88
N ILE A 256 1.03 41.00 10.67
CA ILE A 256 0.82 42.31 10.03
C ILE A 256 -0.20 43.13 10.80
N ARG A 257 -1.32 42.51 11.23
CA ARG A 257 -2.34 43.19 12.03
C ARG A 257 -1.79 43.63 13.40
N ALA A 258 -0.91 42.82 13.99
CA ALA A 258 -0.19 43.19 15.21
C ALA A 258 0.74 44.39 15.01
N GLY A 259 1.48 44.41 13.90
CA GLY A 259 2.43 45.49 13.59
C GLY A 259 1.77 46.80 13.13
N SER A 260 0.50 46.76 12.71
CA SER A 260 -0.28 47.95 12.30
C SER A 260 -0.96 48.65 13.47
N LEU A 261 -0.84 48.10 14.69
CA LEU A 261 -1.34 48.69 15.94
C LEU A 261 -0.29 49.57 16.66
N ASN A 262 0.94 49.64 16.13
CA ASN A 262 2.02 50.53 16.56
C ASN A 262 2.18 51.70 15.58
#